data_AF-A0A0H5Q6X5-F1
#
_entry.id   AF-A0A0H5Q6X5-F1
#
_cell.length_a   1.000
_cell.length_b   1.000
_cell.length_c   1.000
_cell.angle_alpha   90.00
_cell.angle_beta   90.00
_cell.angle_gamma   90.00
#
_symmetry.space_group_name_H-M   'P 1'
#
loop_
_entity.id
_entity.type
_entity.pdbx_description
1 polymer ?
#
loop_
_entity_poly.entity_id
_entity_poly.type
_entity_poly.pdbx_seq_one_letter_code
_entity_poly.pdbx_strand_id
1 'polypeptide(L)'
;MDSYILTVPRTVHKRVLRIMLEKNDVKEWIIGKETGKNGYEHWQIRLDTSNKQFFEWIKLYIPSAHVEKAERSVRESTYERKEGKFWGSADRPSTLVQRYGRMRKAQEGALRALQRTNDREIVVWYDETGNVGKSWFTGALWERGLAYYVPPTVDTVKGMIQWVASCYMDNGYRPYVIIDIPRSWKWSKELYCAIESIKDGLLYDTRYHSRMINVRGIKILVMTNSYPKLDALSEDRWKIISP
;
A
#
# COMPACT_ATOMS: atom_id res chain seq x y z
N MET A 1 16.66 -21.49 -5.85
CA MET A 1 16.28 -20.42 -6.78
C MET A 1 17.04 -19.19 -6.36
N ASP A 2 17.51 -18.43 -7.33
CA ASP A 2 18.28 -17.21 -7.08
C ASP A 2 17.37 -16.01 -7.37
N SER A 3 17.46 -14.99 -6.53
CA SER A 3 16.66 -13.77 -6.63
C SER A 3 17.45 -12.66 -7.29
N TYR A 4 16.82 -11.93 -8.21
CA TYR A 4 17.44 -10.82 -8.91
C TYR A 4 16.57 -9.58 -8.90
N ILE A 5 17.21 -8.42 -8.88
CA ILE A 5 16.59 -7.11 -9.12
C ILE A 5 17.10 -6.59 -10.46
N LEU A 6 16.20 -6.04 -11.28
CA LEU A 6 16.55 -5.41 -12.53
C LEU A 6 15.93 -4.02 -12.63
N THR A 7 16.68 -3.12 -13.25
CA THR A 7 16.19 -1.81 -13.70
C THR A 7 16.35 -1.77 -15.22
N VAL A 8 15.23 -1.78 -15.94
CA VAL A 8 15.21 -1.88 -17.39
C VAL A 8 14.57 -0.64 -18.01
N PRO A 9 15.21 0.08 -18.93
CA PRO A 9 14.61 1.25 -19.57
C PRO A 9 13.25 0.94 -20.20
N ARG A 10 12.30 1.87 -20.14
CA ARG A 10 10.97 1.66 -20.74
C ARG A 10 10.93 1.62 -22.26
N THR A 11 12.05 1.92 -22.93
CA THR A 11 12.24 1.68 -24.36
C THR A 11 12.24 0.17 -24.68
N VAL A 12 12.55 -0.68 -23.70
CA VAL A 12 12.41 -2.13 -23.83
C VAL A 12 10.93 -2.52 -23.82
N HIS A 13 10.50 -3.14 -24.91
CA HIS A 13 9.12 -3.51 -25.12
C HIS A 13 8.68 -4.63 -24.15
N LYS A 14 7.42 -4.59 -23.68
CA LYS A 14 6.86 -5.58 -22.73
C LYS A 14 6.97 -7.03 -23.20
N ARG A 15 6.95 -7.27 -24.53
CA ARG A 15 7.14 -8.60 -25.12
C ARG A 15 8.51 -9.19 -24.78
N VAL A 16 9.56 -8.35 -24.72
CA VAL A 16 10.91 -8.77 -24.34
C VAL A 16 10.92 -9.24 -22.89
N LEU A 17 10.27 -8.49 -21.98
CA LEU A 17 10.14 -8.90 -20.59
C LEU A 17 9.40 -10.23 -20.44
N ARG A 18 8.34 -10.45 -21.24
CA ARG A 18 7.64 -11.73 -21.24
C ARG A 18 8.54 -12.89 -21.67
N ILE A 19 9.30 -12.72 -22.77
CA ILE A 19 10.26 -13.72 -23.24
C ILE A 19 11.31 -14.00 -22.17
N MET A 20 11.81 -12.96 -21.49
CA MET A 20 12.74 -13.10 -20.37
C MET A 20 12.15 -13.98 -19.27
N LEU A 21 10.91 -13.75 -18.85
CA LEU A 21 10.27 -14.58 -17.81
C LEU A 21 10.11 -16.04 -18.27
N GLU A 22 9.62 -16.27 -19.50
CA GLU A 22 9.36 -17.60 -20.04
C GLU A 22 10.64 -18.42 -20.28
N LYS A 23 11.69 -17.80 -20.84
CA LYS A 23 12.93 -18.50 -21.20
C LYS A 23 13.85 -18.82 -20.02
N ASN A 24 13.65 -18.15 -18.89
CA ASN A 24 14.53 -18.26 -17.74
C ASN A 24 13.89 -18.97 -16.54
N ASP A 25 12.86 -19.80 -16.74
CA ASP A 25 12.14 -20.54 -15.68
C ASP A 25 11.84 -19.64 -14.46
N VAL A 26 11.30 -18.45 -14.72
CA VAL A 26 10.96 -17.48 -13.68
C VAL A 26 9.59 -17.83 -13.12
N LYS A 27 9.55 -18.22 -11.84
CA LYS A 27 8.32 -18.68 -11.18
C LYS A 27 7.62 -17.57 -10.42
N GLU A 28 8.40 -16.71 -9.76
CA GLU A 28 7.87 -15.58 -9.01
C GLU A 28 8.50 -14.30 -9.52
N TRP A 29 7.67 -13.28 -9.73
CA TRP A 29 8.14 -12.00 -10.25
C TRP A 29 7.18 -10.87 -9.92
N ILE A 30 7.73 -9.65 -9.85
CA ILE A 30 7.02 -8.37 -9.81
C ILE A 30 7.71 -7.45 -10.82
N ILE A 31 6.92 -6.81 -11.69
CA ILE A 31 7.34 -5.76 -12.61
C ILE A 31 6.58 -4.49 -12.24
N GLY A 32 7.26 -3.56 -11.60
CA GLY A 32 6.82 -2.20 -11.34
C GLY A 32 7.11 -1.27 -12.52
N LYS A 33 6.19 -0.37 -12.81
CA LYS A 33 6.36 0.74 -13.74
C LYS A 33 6.72 1.97 -12.92
N GLU A 34 7.98 2.40 -12.98
CA GLU A 34 8.51 3.49 -12.14
C GLU A 34 9.02 4.68 -12.97
N THR A 35 9.08 5.84 -12.34
CA THR A 35 9.67 7.06 -12.92
C THR A 35 10.71 7.65 -11.96
N GLY A 36 11.97 7.60 -12.35
CA GLY A 36 13.08 8.11 -11.53
C GLY A 36 13.10 9.64 -11.40
N LYS A 37 14.01 10.16 -10.56
CA LYS A 37 14.10 11.60 -10.19
C LYS A 37 14.19 12.59 -11.38
N ASN A 38 14.76 12.16 -12.51
CA ASN A 38 14.92 13.00 -13.72
C ASN A 38 13.87 12.68 -14.81
N GLY A 39 12.74 12.07 -14.45
CA GLY A 39 11.74 11.62 -15.43
C GLY A 39 12.14 10.33 -16.17
N TYR A 40 13.20 9.65 -15.73
CA TYR A 40 13.66 8.41 -16.35
C TYR A 40 12.66 7.29 -16.11
N GLU A 41 11.92 6.96 -17.17
CA GLU A 41 10.91 5.91 -17.15
C GLU A 41 11.55 4.52 -17.30
N HIS A 42 11.27 3.62 -16.35
CA HIS A 42 11.86 2.28 -16.34
C HIS A 42 10.91 1.24 -15.76
N TRP A 43 11.21 -0.02 -16.05
CA TRP A 43 10.66 -1.18 -15.39
C TRP A 43 11.57 -1.53 -14.22
N GLN A 44 11.03 -1.52 -13.01
CA GLN A 44 11.71 -2.04 -11.83
C GLN A 44 11.20 -3.46 -11.59
N ILE A 45 12.09 -4.44 -11.66
CA ILE A 45 11.73 -5.85 -11.68
C ILE A 45 12.41 -6.56 -10.53
N ARG A 46 11.67 -7.39 -9.82
CA ARG A 46 12.22 -8.42 -8.93
C ARG A 46 11.71 -9.77 -9.38
N LEU A 47 12.59 -10.76 -9.43
CA LEU A 47 12.20 -12.10 -9.83
C LEU A 47 13.04 -13.19 -9.17
N ASP A 48 12.45 -14.37 -9.08
CA ASP A 48 13.07 -15.60 -8.60
C ASP A 48 13.15 -16.62 -9.75
N THR A 49 14.36 -17.07 -10.05
CA THR A 49 14.66 -17.95 -11.18
C THR A 49 15.46 -19.18 -10.74
N SER A 50 15.25 -20.31 -11.42
CA SER A 50 16.11 -21.49 -11.29
C SER A 50 17.31 -21.46 -12.25
N ASN A 51 17.30 -20.57 -13.25
CA ASN A 51 18.35 -20.44 -14.24
C ASN A 51 19.62 -19.84 -13.61
N LYS A 52 20.67 -20.66 -13.50
CA LYS A 52 21.96 -20.27 -12.95
C LYS A 52 22.78 -19.33 -13.85
N GLN A 53 22.43 -19.24 -15.13
CA GLN A 53 23.07 -18.35 -16.11
C GLN A 53 22.20 -17.11 -16.42
N PHE A 54 21.29 -16.74 -15.50
CA PHE A 54 20.35 -15.65 -15.73
C PHE A 54 21.05 -14.30 -15.93
N PHE A 55 22.11 -14.04 -15.17
CA PHE A 55 22.84 -12.77 -15.26
C PHE A 55 23.46 -12.58 -16.65
N GLU A 56 24.12 -13.61 -17.17
CA GLU A 56 24.73 -13.67 -18.48
C GLU A 56 23.67 -13.55 -19.58
N TRP A 57 22.54 -14.25 -19.42
CA TRP A 57 21.41 -14.15 -20.33
C TRP A 57 20.90 -12.71 -20.44
N ILE A 58 20.73 -12.02 -19.31
CA ILE A 58 20.28 -10.62 -19.32
C ILE A 58 21.28 -9.72 -20.03
N LYS A 59 22.58 -9.87 -19.76
CA LYS A 59 23.61 -9.06 -20.42
C LYS A 59 23.64 -9.28 -21.94
N LEU A 60 23.33 -10.48 -22.41
CA LEU A 60 23.28 -10.79 -23.84
C LEU A 60 22.02 -10.26 -24.53
N TYR A 61 20.84 -10.51 -23.96
CA TYR A 61 19.56 -10.25 -24.63
C TYR A 61 18.90 -8.92 -24.26
N ILE A 62 19.26 -8.33 -23.12
CA ILE A 62 18.78 -7.02 -22.66
C ILE A 62 19.98 -6.23 -22.12
N PRO A 63 20.97 -5.89 -22.97
CA PRO A 63 22.21 -5.25 -22.52
C PRO A 63 21.99 -3.89 -21.83
N SER A 64 20.87 -3.23 -22.13
CA SER A 64 20.45 -1.99 -21.48
C SER A 64 19.92 -2.16 -20.05
N ALA A 65 19.70 -3.40 -19.58
CA ALA A 65 19.24 -3.67 -18.24
C ALA A 65 20.40 -3.62 -17.24
N HIS A 66 20.15 -2.94 -16.13
CA HIS A 66 20.92 -3.13 -14.92
C HIS A 66 20.36 -4.35 -14.18
N VAL A 67 21.22 -5.27 -13.74
CA VAL A 67 20.83 -6.51 -13.06
C VAL A 67 21.77 -6.77 -11.89
N GLU A 68 21.21 -7.09 -10.73
CA GLU A 68 21.94 -7.40 -9.50
C GLU A 68 21.28 -8.57 -8.78
N LYS A 69 22.06 -9.32 -8.00
CA LYS A 69 21.50 -10.33 -7.09
C LYS A 69 20.77 -9.63 -5.95
N ALA A 70 19.60 -10.15 -5.62
CA ALA A 70 18.78 -9.64 -4.55
C ALA A 70 19.06 -10.39 -3.24
N GLU A 71 19.15 -9.66 -2.13
CA GLU A 71 19.21 -10.28 -0.80
C GLU A 71 17.87 -10.89 -0.37
N ARG A 72 16.76 -10.30 -0.84
CA ARG A 72 15.39 -10.71 -0.53
C ARG A 72 14.66 -11.21 -1.78
N SER A 73 13.96 -12.32 -1.63
CA SER A 73 13.10 -12.91 -2.66
C SER A 73 11.86 -12.07 -2.96
N VAL A 74 11.11 -12.45 -4.00
CA VAL A 74 9.81 -11.83 -4.34
C VAL A 74 8.79 -11.95 -3.21
N ARG A 75 8.89 -13.00 -2.39
CA ARG A 75 8.00 -13.23 -1.24
C ARG A 75 8.30 -12.31 -0.06
N GLU A 76 9.55 -11.87 0.07
CA GLU A 76 10.04 -11.13 1.23
C GLU A 76 10.06 -9.62 1.02
N SER A 77 10.00 -9.17 -0.24
CA SER A 77 10.04 -7.76 -0.58
C SER A 77 8.95 -7.40 -1.59
N THR A 78 8.24 -6.31 -1.29
CA THR A 78 7.21 -5.73 -2.17
C THR A 78 7.59 -4.33 -2.67
N TYR A 79 8.88 -3.99 -2.61
CA TYR A 79 9.40 -2.67 -2.95
C TYR A 79 8.97 -2.19 -4.35
N GLU A 80 8.96 -3.10 -5.32
CA GLU A 80 8.58 -2.83 -6.73
C GLU A 80 7.09 -2.46 -6.90
N ARG A 81 6.29 -2.55 -5.83
CA ARG A 81 4.87 -2.17 -5.80
C ARG A 81 4.64 -0.71 -5.41
N LYS A 82 5.67 0.01 -4.97
CA LYS A 82 5.55 1.32 -4.29
C LYS A 82 4.79 2.40 -5.09
N GLU A 83 4.87 2.40 -6.42
CA GLU A 83 4.14 3.36 -7.27
C GLU A 83 2.71 2.91 -7.64
N GLY A 84 2.26 1.75 -7.16
CA GLY A 84 0.91 1.23 -7.43
C GLY A 84 0.63 0.83 -8.89
N LYS A 85 1.65 0.85 -9.74
CA LYS A 85 1.58 0.50 -11.17
C LYS A 85 2.47 -0.69 -11.45
N PHE A 86 2.04 -1.88 -11.03
CA PHE A 86 2.84 -3.09 -11.15
C PHE A 86 2.02 -4.31 -11.56
N TRP A 87 2.70 -5.31 -12.09
CA TRP A 87 2.16 -6.65 -12.32
C TRP A 87 3.04 -7.66 -11.61
N GLY A 88 2.47 -8.76 -11.14
CA GLY A 88 3.24 -9.85 -10.55
C GLY A 88 2.64 -11.21 -10.84
N SER A 89 3.44 -12.25 -10.65
CA SER A 89 3.02 -13.65 -10.84
C SER A 89 1.86 -14.07 -9.93
N ALA A 90 1.71 -13.42 -8.76
CA ALA A 90 0.65 -13.69 -7.79
C ALA A 90 -0.66 -12.93 -8.07
N ASP A 91 -0.72 -12.09 -9.11
CA ASP A 91 -1.89 -11.28 -9.40
C ASP A 91 -3.10 -12.14 -9.80
N ARG A 92 -4.24 -11.84 -9.18
CA ARG A 92 -5.55 -12.40 -9.55
C ARG A 92 -6.36 -11.35 -10.30
N PRO A 93 -7.32 -11.74 -11.17
CA PRO A 93 -8.18 -10.79 -11.87
C PRO A 93 -8.88 -9.80 -10.93
N SER A 94 -9.36 -10.24 -9.77
CA SER A 94 -10.00 -9.37 -8.77
C SER A 94 -9.05 -8.31 -8.20
N THR A 95 -7.80 -8.67 -7.93
CA THR A 95 -6.75 -7.75 -7.47
C THR A 95 -6.42 -6.71 -8.55
N LEU A 96 -6.29 -7.15 -9.81
CA LEU A 96 -6.07 -6.26 -10.95
C LEU A 96 -7.22 -5.27 -11.15
N VAL A 97 -8.47 -5.71 -10.92
CA VAL A 97 -9.64 -4.81 -10.94
C VAL A 97 -9.55 -3.76 -9.83
N GLN A 98 -9.06 -4.08 -8.63
CA GLN A 98 -8.85 -3.07 -7.58
C GLN A 98 -7.73 -2.08 -7.97
N ARG A 99 -6.62 -2.59 -8.50
CA ARG A 99 -5.45 -1.78 -8.89
C ARG A 99 -5.76 -0.81 -10.03
N TYR A 100 -6.47 -1.27 -11.07
CA TYR A 100 -6.68 -0.51 -12.32
C TYR A 100 -8.13 -0.12 -12.61
N GLY A 101 -9.10 -0.67 -11.90
CA GLY A 101 -10.52 -0.39 -12.12
C GLY A 101 -10.95 0.99 -11.66
N ARG A 102 -12.15 1.42 -12.09
CA ARG A 102 -12.72 2.70 -11.68
C ARG A 102 -13.46 2.58 -10.35
N MET A 103 -13.36 3.62 -9.52
CA MET A 103 -14.13 3.74 -8.29
C MET A 103 -15.59 4.05 -8.62
N ARG A 104 -16.52 3.58 -7.78
CA ARG A 104 -17.94 3.96 -7.83
C ARG A 104 -18.13 5.38 -7.27
N LYS A 105 -19.25 6.03 -7.60
CA LYS A 105 -19.55 7.40 -7.14
C LYS A 105 -19.39 7.61 -5.63
N ALA A 106 -19.86 6.69 -4.79
CA ALA A 106 -19.72 6.76 -3.33
C ALA A 106 -18.24 6.67 -2.89
N GLN A 107 -17.46 5.80 -3.52
CA GLN A 107 -16.02 5.64 -3.27
C GLN A 107 -15.24 6.89 -3.69
N GLU A 108 -15.58 7.50 -4.82
CA GLU A 108 -15.01 8.78 -5.22
C GLU A 108 -15.40 9.92 -4.26
N GLY A 109 -16.64 9.90 -3.75
CA GLY A 109 -17.11 10.81 -2.71
C GLY A 109 -16.26 10.71 -1.45
N ALA A 110 -16.01 9.48 -0.97
CA ALA A 110 -15.14 9.23 0.17
C ALA A 110 -13.70 9.66 -0.07
N LEU A 111 -13.14 9.39 -1.25
CA LEU A 111 -11.81 9.85 -1.61
C LEU A 111 -11.73 11.38 -1.63
N ARG A 112 -12.73 12.07 -2.20
CA ARG A 112 -12.79 13.54 -2.20
C ARG A 112 -12.91 14.12 -0.79
N ALA A 113 -13.72 13.51 0.07
CA ALA A 113 -13.84 13.91 1.47
C ALA A 113 -12.48 13.78 2.17
N LEU A 114 -11.78 12.66 1.98
CA LEU A 114 -10.45 12.42 2.53
C LEU A 114 -9.43 13.41 1.99
N GLN A 115 -9.44 13.72 0.70
CA GLN A 115 -8.53 14.69 0.09
C GLN A 115 -8.76 16.11 0.60
N ARG A 116 -9.99 16.48 0.98
CA ARG A 116 -10.35 17.81 1.46
C ARG A 116 -10.09 18.03 2.95
N THR A 117 -9.77 16.97 3.71
CA THR A 117 -9.49 17.16 5.14
C THR A 117 -8.26 18.02 5.37
N ASN A 118 -8.35 18.82 6.43
CA ASN A 118 -7.24 19.57 7.01
C ASN A 118 -6.35 18.67 7.89
N ASP A 119 -5.36 19.29 8.55
CA ASP A 119 -4.37 18.61 9.41
C ASP A 119 -4.96 17.99 10.69
N ARG A 120 -6.21 18.28 11.04
CA ARG A 120 -6.87 17.79 12.27
C ARG A 120 -8.02 16.82 11.99
N GLU A 121 -8.68 16.99 10.85
CA GLU A 121 -9.86 16.23 10.46
C GLU A 121 -9.57 14.76 10.12
N ILE A 122 -10.52 13.91 10.52
CA ILE A 122 -10.60 12.46 10.31
C ILE A 122 -11.91 12.17 9.57
N VAL A 123 -11.84 11.43 8.48
CA VAL A 123 -13.05 11.01 7.76
C VAL A 123 -13.62 9.76 8.40
N VAL A 124 -14.91 9.76 8.72
CA VAL A 124 -15.64 8.56 9.14
C VAL A 124 -16.65 8.21 8.06
N TRP A 125 -16.44 7.09 7.37
CA TRP A 125 -17.39 6.55 6.41
C TRP A 125 -18.36 5.58 7.09
N TYR A 126 -19.43 6.18 7.60
CA TYR A 126 -20.51 5.49 8.28
C TYR A 126 -21.54 4.97 7.28
N ASP A 127 -21.85 3.67 7.37
CA ASP A 127 -22.95 3.05 6.62
C ASP A 127 -23.46 1.85 7.41
N GLU A 128 -24.70 1.95 7.88
CA GLU A 128 -25.35 0.94 8.71
C GLU A 128 -25.67 -0.34 7.92
N THR A 129 -26.24 -0.19 6.73
CA THR A 129 -26.76 -1.29 5.89
C THR A 129 -25.65 -2.13 5.26
N GLY A 130 -24.52 -1.52 4.90
CA GLY A 130 -23.40 -2.19 4.25
C GLY A 130 -23.49 -2.16 2.71
N ASN A 131 -22.64 -2.96 2.07
CA ASN A 131 -22.62 -3.20 0.61
C ASN A 131 -22.32 -1.98 -0.30
N VAL A 132 -21.79 -0.90 0.25
CA VAL A 132 -21.39 0.29 -0.54
C VAL A 132 -20.00 0.15 -1.20
N GLY A 133 -19.32 -0.98 -0.96
CA GLY A 133 -18.03 -1.31 -1.55
C GLY A 133 -16.81 -0.78 -0.77
N LYS A 134 -16.91 -0.66 0.57
CA LYS A 134 -15.81 -0.21 1.45
C LYS A 134 -14.57 -1.12 1.34
N SER A 135 -14.75 -2.44 1.44
CA SER A 135 -13.64 -3.40 1.33
C SER A 135 -12.95 -3.35 -0.03
N TRP A 136 -13.71 -3.14 -1.12
CA TRP A 136 -13.14 -2.95 -2.45
C TRP A 136 -12.32 -1.66 -2.51
N PHE A 137 -12.83 -0.57 -1.92
CA PHE A 137 -12.15 0.73 -1.88
C PHE A 137 -10.83 0.66 -1.11
N THR A 138 -10.82 -0.03 0.04
CA THR A 138 -9.61 -0.31 0.81
C THR A 138 -8.58 -1.06 -0.01
N GLY A 139 -8.98 -2.15 -0.65
CA GLY A 139 -8.12 -2.92 -1.55
C GLY A 139 -7.58 -2.06 -2.68
N ALA A 140 -8.43 -1.24 -3.30
CA ALA A 140 -8.02 -0.33 -4.38
C ALA A 140 -6.99 0.71 -3.92
N LEU A 141 -7.17 1.36 -2.77
CA LEU A 141 -6.19 2.32 -2.25
C LEU A 141 -4.88 1.64 -1.84
N TRP A 142 -4.95 0.44 -1.25
CA TRP A 142 -3.76 -0.32 -0.88
C TRP A 142 -2.96 -0.80 -2.09
N GLU A 143 -3.63 -1.41 -3.08
CA GLU A 143 -3.04 -1.88 -4.35
C GLU A 143 -2.41 -0.76 -5.18
N ARG A 144 -2.93 0.47 -5.02
CA ARG A 144 -2.39 1.67 -5.68
C ARG A 144 -1.26 2.33 -4.90
N GLY A 145 -0.81 1.75 -3.79
CA GLY A 145 0.24 2.32 -2.94
C GLY A 145 -0.19 3.60 -2.21
N LEU A 146 -1.49 3.86 -2.06
CA LEU A 146 -2.01 5.10 -1.48
C LEU A 146 -2.36 4.99 0.01
N ALA A 147 -2.59 3.78 0.52
CA ALA A 147 -3.04 3.60 1.88
C ALA A 147 -2.24 2.56 2.65
N TYR A 148 -2.07 2.81 3.95
CA TYR A 148 -1.86 1.78 4.96
C TYR A 148 -3.20 1.28 5.47
N TYR A 149 -3.34 -0.02 5.59
CA TYR A 149 -4.51 -0.66 6.21
C TYR A 149 -4.12 -1.14 7.59
N VAL A 150 -4.91 -0.77 8.60
CA VAL A 150 -4.78 -1.27 9.97
C VAL A 150 -5.73 -2.45 10.11
N PRO A 151 -5.23 -3.70 10.19
CA PRO A 151 -6.09 -4.87 10.35
C PRO A 151 -6.84 -4.80 11.68
N PRO A 152 -8.10 -5.27 11.74
CA PRO A 152 -8.82 -5.38 13.00
C PRO A 152 -8.08 -6.26 14.01
N THR A 153 -7.22 -7.19 13.62
CA THR A 153 -6.45 -7.97 14.62
C THR A 153 -5.41 -7.14 15.39
N VAL A 154 -5.18 -5.88 15.02
CA VAL A 154 -4.30 -4.95 15.72
C VAL A 154 -5.18 -4.01 16.56
N ASP A 155 -5.51 -4.43 17.77
CA ASP A 155 -6.58 -3.83 18.59
C ASP A 155 -6.11 -2.95 19.76
N THR A 156 -4.79 -2.91 20.02
CA THR A 156 -4.20 -2.06 21.05
C THR A 156 -3.65 -0.76 20.48
N VAL A 157 -3.67 0.32 21.27
CA VAL A 157 -3.08 1.63 20.92
C VAL A 157 -1.64 1.47 20.41
N LYS A 158 -0.82 0.82 21.23
CA LYS A 158 0.59 0.53 20.93
C LYS A 158 0.72 -0.30 19.65
N GLY A 159 -0.10 -1.34 19.50
CA GLY A 159 -0.11 -2.19 18.31
C GLY A 159 -0.37 -1.39 17.03
N MET A 160 -1.40 -0.53 17.03
CA MET A 160 -1.76 0.26 15.85
C MET A 160 -0.67 1.27 15.48
N ILE A 161 -0.12 1.99 16.47
CA ILE A 161 0.96 2.97 16.26
C ILE A 161 2.19 2.28 15.68
N GLN A 162 2.64 1.17 16.29
CA GLN A 162 3.80 0.43 15.80
C GLN A 162 3.56 -0.20 14.43
N TRP A 163 2.36 -0.71 14.17
CA TRP A 163 1.98 -1.27 12.87
C TRP A 163 2.11 -0.23 11.75
N VAL A 164 1.49 0.94 11.92
CA VAL A 164 1.58 2.03 10.94
C VAL A 164 3.03 2.50 10.80
N ALA A 165 3.78 2.59 11.90
CA ALA A 165 5.18 2.99 11.87
C ALA A 165 6.07 2.02 11.06
N SER A 166 5.95 0.71 11.29
CA SER A 166 6.65 -0.31 10.51
C SER A 166 6.28 -0.23 9.03
N CYS A 167 4.99 -0.15 8.72
CA CYS A 167 4.55 -0.07 7.32
C CYS A 167 5.12 1.17 6.61
N TYR A 168 5.21 2.31 7.31
CA TYR A 168 5.82 3.53 6.80
C TYR A 168 7.33 3.39 6.60
N MET A 169 8.05 2.84 7.57
CA MET A 169 9.50 2.62 7.45
C MET A 169 9.87 1.71 6.27
N ASP A 170 9.07 0.67 6.03
CA ASP A 170 9.34 -0.31 4.98
C ASP A 170 8.93 0.18 3.58
N ASN A 171 7.90 1.03 3.48
CA ASN A 171 7.28 1.38 2.19
C ASN A 171 7.31 2.87 1.85
N GLY A 172 7.81 3.72 2.74
CA GLY A 172 7.88 5.18 2.54
C GLY A 172 6.56 5.90 2.79
N TYR A 173 6.35 7.02 2.11
CA TYR A 173 5.15 7.83 2.31
C TYR A 173 3.93 7.26 1.57
N ARG A 174 2.80 7.16 2.29
CA ARG A 174 1.46 6.98 1.70
C ARG A 174 0.52 8.03 2.29
N PRO A 175 -0.38 8.62 1.48
CA PRO A 175 -1.23 9.72 1.94
C PRO A 175 -2.32 9.29 2.93
N TYR A 176 -2.69 8.01 2.98
CA TYR A 176 -3.86 7.55 3.72
C TYR A 176 -3.56 6.44 4.74
N VAL A 177 -4.26 6.46 5.86
CA VAL A 177 -4.43 5.33 6.78
C VAL A 177 -5.91 4.97 6.80
N ILE A 178 -6.20 3.68 6.62
CA ILE A 178 -7.54 3.13 6.66
C ILE A 178 -7.66 2.24 7.89
N ILE A 179 -8.63 2.56 8.73
CA ILE A 179 -9.01 1.77 9.90
C ILE A 179 -10.41 1.22 9.66
N ASP A 180 -10.57 -0.09 9.69
CA ASP A 180 -11.86 -0.75 9.52
C ASP A 180 -12.40 -1.20 10.88
N ILE A 181 -13.59 -0.74 11.23
CA ILE A 181 -14.33 -1.17 12.42
C ILE A 181 -15.43 -2.11 11.95
N PRO A 182 -15.20 -3.44 11.95
CA PRO A 182 -16.21 -4.40 11.54
C PRO A 182 -17.44 -4.36 12.46
N ARG A 183 -18.57 -4.91 12.02
CA ARG A 183 -19.82 -4.94 12.82
C ARG A 183 -19.68 -5.59 14.20
N SER A 184 -18.78 -6.56 14.33
CA SER A 184 -18.50 -7.24 15.61
C SER A 184 -17.72 -6.38 16.60
N TRP A 185 -17.18 -5.25 16.15
CA TRP A 185 -16.34 -4.36 16.93
C TRP A 185 -17.10 -3.14 17.43
N LYS A 186 -16.57 -2.54 18.50
CA LYS A 186 -17.11 -1.33 19.10
C LYS A 186 -16.03 -0.26 19.14
N TRP A 187 -16.47 0.98 19.04
CA TRP A 187 -15.63 2.12 19.38
C TRP A 187 -15.16 2.02 20.84
N SER A 188 -13.86 2.23 21.05
CA SER A 188 -13.20 2.15 22.37
C SER A 188 -12.30 3.37 22.61
N LYS A 189 -11.94 3.61 23.88
CA LYS A 189 -11.03 4.72 24.24
C LYS A 189 -9.66 4.52 23.60
N GLU A 190 -9.22 3.27 23.52
CA GLU A 190 -7.98 2.85 22.89
C GLU A 190 -8.00 3.20 21.40
N LEU A 191 -9.09 2.92 20.69
CA LEU A 191 -9.19 3.25 19.28
C LEU A 191 -9.14 4.76 19.03
N TYR A 192 -9.83 5.57 19.84
CA TYR A 192 -9.77 7.03 19.73
C TYR A 192 -8.35 7.56 19.98
N CYS A 193 -7.68 7.06 21.02
CA CYS A 193 -6.29 7.44 21.34
C CYS A 193 -5.33 7.06 20.21
N ALA A 194 -5.50 5.89 19.59
CA ALA A 194 -4.70 5.46 18.44
C ALA A 194 -4.93 6.36 17.21
N ILE A 195 -6.19 6.67 16.89
CA ILE A 195 -6.55 7.55 15.78
C ILE A 195 -5.92 8.93 15.96
N GLU A 196 -6.02 9.50 17.16
CA GLU A 196 -5.43 10.80 17.48
C GLU A 196 -3.90 10.77 17.35
N SER A 197 -3.25 9.77 17.94
CA SER A 197 -1.79 9.60 17.86
C SER A 197 -1.29 9.47 16.41
N ILE A 198 -1.99 8.68 15.58
CA ILE A 198 -1.67 8.52 14.16
C ILE A 198 -1.84 9.85 13.41
N LYS A 199 -2.88 10.62 13.74
CA LYS A 199 -3.16 11.91 13.09
C LYS A 199 -2.12 12.96 13.44
N ASP A 200 -1.66 12.98 14.69
CA ASP A 200 -0.62 13.90 15.17
C ASP A 200 0.74 13.64 14.48
N GLY A 201 0.97 12.39 14.07
CA GLY A 201 1.99 12.03 13.08
C GLY A 201 3.38 11.70 13.63
N LEU A 202 3.61 11.77 14.94
CA LEU A 202 4.85 11.27 15.55
C LEU A 202 4.63 9.85 16.07
N LEU A 203 5.09 8.86 15.30
CA LEU A 203 4.91 7.45 15.60
C LEU A 203 6.23 6.79 15.96
N TYR A 204 6.14 5.65 16.62
CA TYR A 204 7.30 4.86 17.00
C TYR A 204 7.10 3.39 16.67
N ASP A 205 8.20 2.69 16.46
CA ASP A 205 8.26 1.24 16.54
C ASP A 205 9.41 0.84 17.46
N THR A 206 9.09 0.11 18.54
CA THR A 206 10.09 -0.42 19.48
C THR A 206 10.43 -1.89 19.22
N ARG A 207 9.90 -2.51 18.15
CA ARG A 207 10.22 -3.90 17.81
C ARG A 207 11.60 -3.95 17.17
N TYR A 208 12.46 -4.86 17.63
CA TYR A 208 13.85 -5.05 17.21
C TYR A 208 14.78 -3.85 17.46
N HIS A 209 14.46 -2.68 16.93
CA HIS A 209 15.17 -1.43 17.15
C HIS A 209 14.20 -0.27 17.35
N SER A 210 14.34 0.47 18.46
CA SER A 210 13.51 1.65 18.73
C SER A 210 13.79 2.77 17.73
N ARG A 211 12.77 3.14 16.95
CA ARG A 211 12.81 4.24 15.98
C ARG A 211 11.57 5.09 16.10
N MET A 212 11.75 6.41 15.99
CA MET A 212 10.64 7.35 15.78
C MET A 212 10.59 7.78 14.32
N ILE A 213 9.39 8.01 13.83
CA ILE A 213 9.14 8.52 12.49
C ILE A 213 8.13 9.66 12.53
N ASN A 214 8.24 10.55 11.55
CA ASN A 214 7.27 11.61 11.33
C ASN A 214 6.46 11.31 10.07
N VAL A 215 5.16 11.03 10.26
CA VAL A 215 4.16 10.76 9.22
C VAL A 215 3.15 11.91 9.11
N ARG A 216 3.48 13.10 9.62
CA ARG A 216 2.61 14.28 9.62
C ARG A 216 2.02 14.54 8.23
N GLY A 217 0.74 14.92 8.20
CA GLY A 217 -0.03 15.15 6.97
C GLY A 217 -0.73 13.89 6.44
N ILE A 218 -0.58 12.75 7.12
CA ILE A 218 -1.36 11.55 6.80
C ILE A 218 -2.85 11.79 7.08
N LYS A 219 -3.70 11.28 6.19
CA LYS A 219 -5.15 11.44 6.30
C LYS A 219 -5.78 10.12 6.73
N ILE A 220 -6.67 10.17 7.71
CA ILE A 220 -7.28 8.98 8.29
C ILE A 220 -8.71 8.82 7.76
N LEU A 221 -9.00 7.61 7.30
CA LEU A 221 -10.33 7.14 6.97
C LEU A 221 -10.72 6.00 7.92
N VAL A 222 -11.76 6.22 8.70
CA VAL A 222 -12.39 5.18 9.53
C VAL A 222 -13.63 4.67 8.82
N MET A 223 -13.68 3.39 8.51
CA MET A 223 -14.86 2.75 7.94
C MET A 223 -15.60 2.03 9.06
N THR A 224 -16.91 2.23 9.16
CA THR A 224 -17.67 1.66 10.27
C THR A 224 -19.13 1.43 9.90
N ASN A 225 -19.76 0.46 10.56
CA ASN A 225 -21.21 0.29 10.56
C ASN A 225 -21.89 0.89 11.80
N SER A 226 -21.12 1.36 12.78
CA SER A 226 -21.62 1.98 14.02
C SER A 226 -21.14 3.42 14.16
N TYR A 227 -21.98 4.29 14.71
CA TYR A 227 -21.69 5.71 14.86
C TYR A 227 -20.64 5.96 15.97
N PRO A 228 -19.65 6.86 15.76
CA PRO A 228 -18.69 7.23 16.80
C PRO A 228 -19.32 7.99 17.95
N LYS A 229 -18.66 7.96 19.10
CA LYS A 229 -18.91 8.87 20.23
C LYS A 229 -18.19 10.19 19.96
N LEU A 230 -18.95 11.22 19.58
CA LEU A 230 -18.38 12.49 19.11
C LEU A 230 -17.70 13.30 20.21
N ASP A 231 -18.04 13.05 21.48
CA ASP A 231 -17.44 13.65 22.67
C ASP A 231 -16.08 13.02 23.05
N ALA A 232 -15.69 11.92 22.41
CA ALA A 232 -14.42 11.26 22.69
C ALA A 232 -13.20 12.01 22.11
N LEU A 233 -13.41 12.84 21.09
CA LEU A 233 -12.40 13.72 20.48
C LEU A 233 -13.00 15.11 20.25
N SER A 234 -12.17 16.12 19.97
CA SER A 234 -12.64 17.46 19.64
C SER A 234 -13.59 17.46 18.43
N GLU A 235 -14.65 18.27 18.50
CA GLU A 235 -15.73 18.31 17.49
C GLU A 235 -15.22 18.65 16.07
N ASP A 236 -14.20 19.52 15.98
CA ASP A 236 -13.56 19.94 14.73
C ASP A 236 -12.82 18.81 13.99
N ARG A 237 -12.60 17.67 14.65
CA ARG A 237 -11.90 16.52 14.05
C ARG A 237 -12.80 15.66 13.18
N TRP A 238 -14.12 15.72 13.30
CA TRP A 238 -15.01 14.74 12.67
C TRP A 238 -15.52 15.18 11.30
N LYS A 239 -15.15 14.43 10.25
CA LYS A 239 -15.80 14.52 8.93
C LYS A 239 -16.57 13.25 8.62
N ILE A 240 -17.83 13.21 9.03
CA ILE A 240 -18.69 12.04 8.83
C ILE A 240 -19.32 12.11 7.45
N ILE A 241 -19.22 11.01 6.71
CA ILE A 241 -19.85 10.82 5.40
C ILE A 241 -20.66 9.53 5.40
N SER A 242 -21.76 9.56 4.66
CA SER A 242 -22.59 8.39 4.35
C SER A 242 -22.75 8.25 2.84
N PRO A 243 -23.05 7.03 2.35
CA PRO A 243 -23.14 6.71 0.93
C PRO A 243 -24.15 7.57 0.15
#